data_AF-A0A5C6DNH9-F1
#
_entry.id   AF-A0A5C6DNH9-F1
#
_cell.length_a   1.000
_cell.length_b   1.000
_cell.length_c   1.000
_cell.angle_alpha   90.00
_cell.angle_beta   90.00
_cell.angle_gamma   90.00
#
_symmetry.space_group_name_H-M   'P 1'
#
loop_
_entity.id
_entity.type
_entity.pdbx_description
1 polymer ?
#
loop_
_entity_poly.entity_id
_entity_poly.type
_entity_poly.pdbx_seq_one_letter_code
_entity_poly.pdbx_strand_id
1 'polypeptide(L)'
;MPRPKLLASLLLASLALCPSANAERLFVLIAGDTSNEVVSDGIQRNMEWIRDTFYSGVPNSQLVVRFLEGQKINQAAILGSIAACPVEEEDTVVFWWLGRCDFEQEERVLLLPDETKLRSTEVRDQLSAKPARLAVMVIDGYQRTLPAAELPEPTLCAAPATEIKPLFRSLFFEPTGMIEIDSAQVGQRPLLITMTGGLLTCGLTLPPGVLGDTNDEPGFLELSTPTDQREIVLERGLLWRDLGDEVRWDTVLSQLRATTSANYRRALGRSHSGSGQTPSFGETRLKYDDVFIEWNKWSNQFRARPRQTRVVREGDRETTYQGEREIHSEIKMTNPIGDLDPDPTFEPEPFEMMPGDHLIEVNGKPIHTEREFQNAMQDLHRGPSEVRFAVIDNLSGRRVEYQTQMNPQTDSNFGIKPWYWKDSLVIVHEVRPGSPAGRAKTLRITPSDHPKEIGLGIHGELIEIDDPFRDGKRMHGILVKSVVDSLRNDLQPGDIVLMIDGCTVKSKEGYRYALTNARQLAGIWIVNGRTKEVEHRHVFLPHTPPDVIAESPEGVESISITPANMESCPIW
;
A
#
# COMPACT_ATOMS: atom_id res chain seq x y z
N MET A 1 -12.09 -18.71 -61.17
CA MET A 1 -11.17 -19.38 -60.24
C MET A 1 -10.32 -18.31 -59.54
N PRO A 2 -10.52 -18.04 -58.25
CA PRO A 2 -9.74 -17.03 -57.53
C PRO A 2 -8.30 -17.50 -57.38
N ARG A 3 -7.34 -16.59 -57.58
CA ARG A 3 -5.90 -16.90 -57.60
C ARG A 3 -5.40 -17.22 -56.17
N PRO A 4 -4.86 -18.43 -55.90
CA PRO A 4 -4.42 -18.85 -54.56
C PRO A 4 -3.30 -17.98 -53.97
N LYS A 5 -2.60 -17.20 -54.80
CA LYS A 5 -1.53 -16.30 -54.35
C LYS A 5 -2.04 -15.07 -53.57
N LEU A 6 -3.27 -14.62 -53.83
CA LEU A 6 -3.84 -13.44 -53.16
C LEU A 6 -4.31 -13.78 -51.73
N LEU A 7 -4.79 -15.01 -51.52
CA LEU A 7 -5.16 -15.50 -50.18
C LEU A 7 -3.93 -15.70 -49.29
N ALA A 8 -2.83 -16.23 -49.85
CA ALA A 8 -1.59 -16.44 -49.11
C ALA A 8 -0.92 -15.12 -48.67
N SER A 9 -0.96 -14.08 -49.52
CA SER A 9 -0.44 -12.75 -49.17
C SER A 9 -1.30 -12.03 -48.12
N LEU A 10 -2.62 -12.22 -48.14
CA LEU A 10 -3.51 -11.70 -47.10
C LEU A 10 -3.30 -12.39 -45.75
N LEU A 11 -3.07 -13.72 -45.75
CA LEU A 11 -2.82 -14.49 -44.52
C LEU A 11 -1.47 -14.13 -43.87
N LEU A 12 -0.42 -13.90 -44.67
CA LEU A 12 0.90 -13.47 -44.19
C LEU A 12 0.91 -12.02 -43.68
N ALA A 13 0.12 -11.13 -44.28
CA ALA A 13 -0.03 -9.75 -43.80
C ALA A 13 -0.80 -9.68 -42.47
N SER A 14 -1.78 -10.55 -42.25
CA SER A 14 -2.51 -10.62 -40.97
C SER A 14 -1.69 -11.22 -39.82
N LEU A 15 -0.68 -12.05 -40.09
CA LEU A 15 0.19 -12.64 -39.06
C LEU A 15 1.35 -11.71 -38.65
N ALA A 16 1.69 -10.72 -39.49
CA ALA A 16 2.77 -9.76 -39.20
C ALA A 16 2.30 -8.52 -38.40
N LEU A 17 1.00 -8.43 -38.10
CA LEU A 17 0.36 -7.32 -37.39
C LEU A 17 -0.14 -7.72 -35.99
N CYS A 18 0.26 -8.88 -35.45
CA CYS A 18 0.09 -9.12 -34.02
C CYS A 18 1.06 -8.18 -33.30
N PRO A 19 0.60 -7.08 -32.66
CA PRO A 19 1.46 -6.29 -31.81
C PRO A 19 2.12 -7.25 -30.83
N SER A 20 3.44 -7.16 -30.67
CA SER A 20 4.16 -7.93 -29.68
C SER A 20 3.53 -7.64 -28.32
N ALA A 21 2.82 -8.63 -27.82
CA ALA A 21 2.20 -8.79 -26.50
C ALA A 21 3.21 -8.57 -25.38
N ASN A 22 3.62 -7.31 -25.19
CA ASN A 22 4.25 -6.87 -23.97
C ASN A 22 3.10 -6.57 -23.01
N ALA A 23 3.16 -7.12 -21.81
CA ALA A 23 2.22 -6.76 -20.77
C ALA A 23 2.16 -5.23 -20.64
N GLU A 24 0.99 -4.65 -20.86
CA GLU A 24 0.91 -3.21 -21.09
C GLU A 24 0.86 -2.46 -19.76
N ARG A 25 0.19 -3.05 -18.76
CA ARG A 25 0.06 -2.49 -17.41
C ARG A 25 0.14 -3.53 -16.30
N LEU A 26 0.52 -3.05 -15.12
CA LEU A 26 0.53 -3.76 -13.85
C LEU A 26 -0.47 -3.11 -12.90
N PHE A 27 -1.50 -3.85 -12.51
CA PHE A 27 -2.48 -3.46 -11.51
C PHE A 27 -2.12 -4.06 -10.17
N VAL A 28 -1.97 -3.23 -9.14
CA VAL A 28 -1.63 -3.66 -7.78
C VAL A 28 -2.73 -3.19 -6.82
N LEU A 29 -3.47 -4.13 -6.25
CA LEU A 29 -4.43 -3.90 -5.19
C LEU A 29 -3.82 -4.30 -3.84
N ILE A 30 -3.55 -3.31 -3.00
CA ILE A 30 -2.96 -3.51 -1.67
C ILE A 30 -4.07 -3.32 -0.64
N ALA A 31 -4.43 -4.38 0.07
CA ALA A 31 -5.43 -4.37 1.13
C ALA A 31 -4.74 -4.57 2.49
N GLY A 32 -4.78 -3.56 3.36
CA GLY A 32 -4.14 -3.58 4.67
C GLY A 32 -5.08 -3.29 5.83
N ASP A 33 -5.23 -4.25 6.75
CA ASP A 33 -6.03 -4.12 7.96
C ASP A 33 -5.39 -3.12 8.95
N THR A 34 -5.60 -1.83 8.71
CA THR A 34 -5.19 -0.74 9.60
C THR A 34 -6.21 -0.44 10.70
N SER A 35 -7.22 -1.30 10.89
CA SER A 35 -8.25 -1.09 11.92
C SER A 35 -7.74 -1.40 13.34
N ASN A 36 -6.68 -2.20 13.45
CA ASN A 36 -6.08 -2.58 14.71
C ASN A 36 -4.98 -1.60 15.12
N GLU A 37 -5.25 -0.76 16.12
CA GLU A 37 -4.34 0.27 16.64
C GLU A 37 -2.94 -0.27 17.04
N VAL A 38 -2.82 -1.56 17.37
CA VAL A 38 -1.53 -2.15 17.79
C VAL A 38 -0.58 -2.36 16.62
N VAL A 39 -1.12 -2.57 15.41
CA VAL A 39 -0.33 -2.94 14.22
C VAL A 39 -0.55 -2.00 13.04
N SER A 40 -1.47 -1.04 13.17
CA SER A 40 -1.87 -0.12 12.10
C SER A 40 -0.67 0.57 11.47
N ASP A 41 0.25 1.08 12.29
CA ASP A 41 1.42 1.82 11.83
C ASP A 41 2.37 0.94 11.01
N GLY A 42 2.61 -0.30 11.47
CA GLY A 42 3.44 -1.27 10.75
C GLY A 42 2.80 -1.72 9.43
N ILE A 43 1.48 -1.92 9.42
CA ILE A 43 0.74 -2.27 8.20
C ILE A 43 0.76 -1.11 7.20
N GLN A 44 0.45 0.11 7.64
CA GLN A 44 0.47 1.30 6.78
C GLN A 44 1.85 1.53 6.18
N ARG A 45 2.91 1.36 6.98
CA ARG A 45 4.29 1.44 6.49
C ARG A 45 4.61 0.38 5.43
N ASN A 46 4.15 -0.86 5.60
CA ASN A 46 4.29 -1.90 4.58
C ASN A 46 3.54 -1.56 3.30
N MET A 47 2.33 -1.03 3.40
CA MET A 47 1.56 -0.58 2.23
C MET A 47 2.34 0.46 1.43
N GLU A 48 2.97 1.43 2.11
CA GLU A 48 3.83 2.44 1.50
C GLU A 48 5.09 1.81 0.87
N TRP A 49 5.76 0.89 1.55
CA TRP A 49 6.95 0.22 1.02
C TRP A 49 6.66 -0.62 -0.23
N ILE A 50 5.53 -1.32 -0.25
CA ILE A 50 5.09 -2.08 -1.42
C ILE A 50 4.84 -1.13 -2.58
N ARG A 51 4.07 -0.05 -2.34
CA ARG A 51 3.78 0.98 -3.34
C ARG A 51 5.07 1.58 -3.91
N ASP A 52 5.99 1.99 -3.06
CA ASP A 52 7.23 2.64 -3.46
C ASP A 52 8.16 1.66 -4.20
N THR A 53 8.15 0.38 -3.82
CA THR A 53 8.85 -0.69 -4.54
C THR A 53 8.33 -0.80 -5.98
N PHE A 54 7.01 -0.85 -6.18
CA PHE A 54 6.43 -0.89 -7.52
C PHE A 54 6.70 0.39 -8.33
N TYR A 55 6.54 1.58 -7.74
CA TYR A 55 6.87 2.84 -8.44
C TYR A 55 8.34 2.94 -8.83
N SER A 56 9.24 2.41 -8.00
CA SER A 56 10.66 2.37 -8.32
C SER A 56 10.99 1.36 -9.42
N GLY A 57 10.09 0.42 -9.73
CA GLY A 57 10.31 -0.69 -10.64
C GLY A 57 9.58 -0.60 -11.98
N VAL A 58 8.46 0.13 -12.01
CA VAL A 58 7.53 0.19 -13.14
C VAL A 58 7.12 1.65 -13.38
N PRO A 59 7.13 2.13 -14.64
CA PRO A 59 6.70 3.49 -14.97
C PRO A 59 5.24 3.76 -14.61
N ASN A 60 4.93 4.99 -14.20
CA ASN A 60 3.57 5.39 -13.82
C ASN A 60 2.53 5.18 -14.94
N SER A 61 2.95 5.29 -16.21
CA SER A 61 2.05 5.02 -17.36
C SER A 61 1.64 3.55 -17.47
N GLN A 62 2.35 2.64 -16.81
CA GLN A 62 2.14 1.20 -16.85
C GLN A 62 1.83 0.62 -15.46
N LEU A 63 1.64 1.46 -14.44
CA LEU A 63 1.41 1.03 -13.06
C LEU A 63 0.14 1.68 -12.51
N VAL A 64 -0.77 0.85 -12.00
CA VAL A 64 -1.96 1.29 -11.29
C VAL A 64 -1.97 0.67 -9.90
N VAL A 65 -1.69 1.47 -8.88
CA VAL A 65 -1.75 1.03 -7.47
C VAL A 65 -3.04 1.53 -6.82
N ARG A 66 -3.77 0.64 -6.16
CA ARG A 66 -4.95 0.96 -5.36
C ARG A 66 -4.79 0.45 -3.94
N PHE A 67 -5.27 1.24 -2.99
CA PHE A 67 -5.28 0.88 -1.57
C PHE A 67 -6.70 0.60 -1.08
N LEU A 68 -6.83 -0.42 -0.25
CA LEU A 68 -7.96 -0.62 0.64
C LEU A 68 -7.41 -0.65 2.07
N GLU A 69 -7.96 0.18 2.94
CA GLU A 69 -7.47 0.34 4.32
C GLU A 69 -8.60 0.64 5.30
N GLY A 70 -8.31 0.42 6.59
CA GLY A 70 -9.17 0.74 7.71
C GLY A 70 -10.52 0.01 7.65
N GLN A 71 -11.57 0.71 8.07
CA GLN A 71 -12.94 0.16 8.16
C GLN A 71 -13.58 -0.10 6.78
N LYS A 72 -12.95 0.35 5.69
CA LYS A 72 -13.44 0.09 4.32
C LYS A 72 -13.12 -1.33 3.86
N ILE A 73 -12.24 -2.04 4.57
CA ILE A 73 -11.93 -3.43 4.27
C ILE A 73 -13.07 -4.32 4.76
N ASN A 74 -13.78 -4.91 3.80
CA ASN A 74 -14.70 -6.02 3.99
C ASN A 74 -14.67 -6.92 2.75
N GLN A 75 -15.34 -8.07 2.82
CA GLN A 75 -15.37 -9.05 1.73
C GLN A 75 -15.86 -8.44 0.42
N ALA A 76 -16.96 -7.69 0.44
CA ALA A 76 -17.53 -7.08 -0.75
C ALA A 76 -16.59 -6.02 -1.37
N ALA A 77 -15.92 -5.23 -0.54
CA ALA A 77 -14.95 -4.22 -0.98
C ALA A 77 -13.72 -4.85 -1.64
N ILE A 78 -13.17 -5.92 -1.05
CA ILE A 78 -12.02 -6.66 -1.63
C ILE A 78 -12.41 -7.29 -2.97
N LEU A 79 -13.43 -8.15 -2.96
CA LEU A 79 -13.84 -8.88 -4.16
C LEU A 79 -14.35 -7.93 -5.26
N GLY A 80 -15.10 -6.89 -4.88
CA GLY A 80 -15.57 -5.84 -5.77
C GLY A 80 -14.43 -5.02 -6.36
N SER A 81 -13.38 -4.70 -5.59
CA SER A 81 -12.20 -3.99 -6.10
C SER A 81 -11.42 -4.83 -7.09
N ILE A 82 -11.23 -6.12 -6.82
CA ILE A 82 -10.64 -7.05 -7.80
C ILE A 82 -11.52 -7.08 -9.05
N ALA A 83 -12.83 -7.31 -8.91
CA ALA A 83 -13.79 -7.34 -10.03
C ALA A 83 -13.79 -6.06 -10.87
N ALA A 84 -13.60 -4.90 -10.25
CA ALA A 84 -13.57 -3.60 -10.93
C ALA A 84 -12.22 -3.25 -11.59
N CYS A 85 -11.14 -4.00 -11.34
CA CYS A 85 -9.85 -3.76 -12.02
C CYS A 85 -10.00 -3.97 -13.54
N PRO A 86 -9.72 -2.96 -14.38
CA PRO A 86 -9.88 -3.02 -15.84
C PRO A 86 -8.67 -3.68 -16.51
N VAL A 87 -8.43 -4.94 -16.15
CA VAL A 87 -7.32 -5.79 -16.61
C VAL A 87 -7.66 -6.37 -17.98
N GLU A 88 -6.71 -6.35 -18.91
CA GLU A 88 -6.80 -6.94 -20.25
C GLU A 88 -5.91 -8.20 -20.40
N GLU A 89 -5.97 -8.86 -21.56
CA GLU A 89 -5.28 -10.14 -21.87
C GLU A 89 -3.76 -10.13 -21.66
N GLU A 90 -3.15 -8.95 -21.78
CA GLU A 90 -1.71 -8.77 -21.62
C GLU A 90 -1.35 -8.22 -20.23
N ASP A 91 -2.31 -7.73 -19.46
CA ASP A 91 -2.02 -7.08 -18.19
C ASP A 91 -1.71 -8.07 -17.06
N THR A 92 -1.03 -7.58 -16.02
CA THR A 92 -0.81 -8.33 -14.78
C THR A 92 -1.62 -7.72 -13.64
N VAL A 93 -2.22 -8.58 -12.81
CA VAL A 93 -2.94 -8.17 -11.60
C VAL A 93 -2.30 -8.78 -10.36
N VAL A 94 -2.04 -7.95 -9.36
CA VAL A 94 -1.46 -8.32 -8.07
C VAL A 94 -2.46 -7.94 -6.99
N PHE A 95 -2.86 -8.90 -6.17
CA PHE A 95 -3.54 -8.66 -4.90
C PHE A 95 -2.58 -8.93 -3.76
N TRP A 96 -2.44 -7.97 -2.85
CA TRP A 96 -1.57 -8.07 -1.69
C TRP A 96 -2.38 -7.83 -0.41
N TRP A 97 -2.46 -8.84 0.46
CA TRP A 97 -3.09 -8.76 1.77
C TRP A 97 -2.06 -8.53 2.87
N LEU A 98 -2.32 -7.54 3.72
CA LEU A 98 -1.58 -7.25 4.96
C LEU A 98 -2.57 -7.22 6.12
N GLY A 99 -2.62 -8.28 6.93
CA GLY A 99 -3.61 -8.30 8.01
C GLY A 99 -3.67 -9.63 8.75
N ARG A 100 -4.67 -9.79 9.61
CA ARG A 100 -4.85 -11.05 10.32
C ARG A 100 -5.20 -12.17 9.35
N CYS A 101 -4.67 -13.36 9.60
CA CYS A 101 -5.07 -14.56 8.86
C CYS A 101 -5.14 -15.78 9.79
N ASP A 102 -5.82 -16.82 9.33
CA ASP A 102 -5.86 -18.12 10.01
C ASP A 102 -5.85 -19.28 9.00
N PHE A 103 -5.90 -20.50 9.49
CA PHE A 103 -6.13 -21.70 8.68
C PHE A 103 -7.41 -22.41 9.12
N GLU A 104 -8.28 -22.71 8.16
CA GLU A 104 -9.47 -23.54 8.32
C GLU A 104 -9.41 -24.71 7.36
N GLN A 105 -9.37 -25.95 7.86
CA GLN A 105 -9.33 -27.15 7.00
C GLN A 105 -8.20 -27.09 5.95
N GLU A 106 -7.00 -26.64 6.37
CA GLU A 106 -5.83 -26.43 5.50
C GLU A 106 -5.96 -25.24 4.51
N GLU A 107 -7.11 -24.57 4.46
CA GLU A 107 -7.33 -23.37 3.66
C GLU A 107 -6.96 -22.11 4.44
N ARG A 108 -6.29 -21.17 3.76
CA ARG A 108 -5.99 -19.85 4.31
C ARG A 108 -7.27 -19.00 4.36
N VAL A 109 -7.56 -18.43 5.53
CA VAL A 109 -8.64 -17.44 5.69
C VAL A 109 -8.06 -16.09 6.10
N LEU A 110 -8.53 -15.03 5.47
CA LEU A 110 -8.23 -13.64 5.83
C LEU A 110 -9.26 -13.23 6.88
N LEU A 111 -8.80 -12.73 8.03
CA LEU A 111 -9.69 -12.22 9.07
C LEU A 111 -9.83 -10.71 8.87
N LEU A 112 -11.05 -10.28 8.54
CA LEU A 112 -11.36 -8.90 8.19
C LEU A 112 -11.67 -8.04 9.44
N PRO A 113 -11.62 -6.69 9.35
CA PRO A 113 -11.90 -5.80 10.49
C PRO A 113 -13.25 -6.02 11.18
N ASP A 114 -14.27 -6.44 10.43
CA ASP A 114 -15.60 -6.76 10.94
C ASP A 114 -15.72 -8.18 11.51
N GLU A 115 -14.58 -8.85 11.73
CA GLU A 115 -14.41 -10.24 12.17
C GLU A 115 -15.05 -11.28 11.22
N THR A 116 -15.43 -10.87 10.00
CA THR A 116 -15.79 -11.81 8.94
C THR A 116 -14.55 -12.47 8.37
N LYS A 117 -14.77 -13.62 7.71
CA LYS A 117 -13.72 -14.44 7.13
C LYS A 117 -13.85 -14.42 5.62
N LEU A 118 -12.78 -14.03 4.94
CA LEU A 118 -12.66 -14.15 3.50
C LEU A 118 -11.70 -15.31 3.19
N ARG A 119 -12.22 -16.34 2.52
CA ARG A 119 -11.41 -17.48 2.07
C ARG A 119 -10.42 -17.06 0.99
N SER A 120 -9.18 -17.54 1.06
CA SER A 120 -8.20 -17.26 0.00
C SER A 120 -8.63 -17.83 -1.34
N THR A 121 -9.42 -18.91 -1.35
CA THR A 121 -9.99 -19.48 -2.58
C THR A 121 -10.95 -18.53 -3.29
N GLU A 122 -11.76 -17.76 -2.55
CA GLU A 122 -12.64 -16.76 -3.15
C GLU A 122 -11.86 -15.64 -3.84
N VAL A 123 -10.77 -15.18 -3.21
CA VAL A 123 -9.87 -14.18 -3.80
C VAL A 123 -9.17 -14.75 -5.03
N ARG A 124 -8.65 -15.98 -4.93
CA ARG A 124 -7.98 -16.69 -6.03
C ARG A 124 -8.92 -16.90 -7.22
N ASP A 125 -10.17 -17.30 -6.97
CA ASP A 125 -11.16 -17.50 -8.02
C ASP A 125 -11.53 -16.17 -8.69
N GLN A 126 -11.65 -15.07 -7.90
CA GLN A 126 -11.91 -13.74 -8.43
C GLN A 126 -10.75 -13.19 -9.30
N LEU A 127 -9.50 -13.46 -8.90
CA LEU A 127 -8.31 -13.12 -9.69
C LEU A 127 -8.22 -13.97 -10.96
N SER A 128 -8.49 -15.27 -10.86
CA SER A 128 -8.44 -16.22 -11.99
C SER A 128 -9.54 -15.97 -13.02
N ALA A 129 -10.65 -15.33 -12.62
CA ALA A 129 -11.72 -14.90 -13.51
C ALA A 129 -11.33 -13.68 -14.37
N LYS A 130 -10.22 -13.00 -14.06
CA LYS A 130 -9.72 -11.91 -14.90
C LYS A 130 -9.11 -12.45 -16.18
N PRO A 131 -9.21 -11.72 -17.29
CA PRO A 131 -8.45 -12.03 -18.49
C PRO A 131 -6.97 -11.67 -18.28
N ALA A 132 -6.43 -11.61 -17.07
CA ALA A 132 -5.05 -11.23 -16.84
C ALA A 132 -4.11 -12.26 -17.48
N ARG A 133 -3.01 -11.79 -18.05
CA ARG A 133 -1.94 -12.68 -18.47
C ARG A 133 -1.32 -13.40 -17.27
N LEU A 134 -1.07 -12.64 -16.21
CA LEU A 134 -0.58 -13.11 -14.92
C LEU A 134 -1.44 -12.53 -13.79
N ALA A 135 -1.89 -13.41 -12.90
CA ALA A 135 -2.48 -13.05 -11.63
C ALA A 135 -1.55 -13.47 -10.49
N VAL A 136 -1.35 -12.58 -9.53
CA VAL A 136 -0.50 -12.82 -8.35
C VAL A 136 -1.31 -12.51 -7.10
N MET A 137 -1.32 -13.46 -6.17
CA MET A 137 -1.86 -13.28 -4.83
C MET A 137 -0.72 -13.38 -3.81
N VAL A 138 -0.55 -12.35 -3.01
CA VAL A 138 0.40 -12.32 -1.89
C VAL A 138 -0.37 -12.17 -0.59
N ILE A 139 -0.23 -13.15 0.30
CA ILE A 139 -0.84 -13.15 1.63
C ILE A 139 0.28 -12.97 2.64
N ASP A 140 0.52 -11.72 3.03
CA ASP A 140 1.42 -11.37 4.13
C ASP A 140 0.60 -11.16 5.40
N GLY A 141 0.02 -12.27 5.87
CA GLY A 141 -0.83 -12.27 7.04
C GLY A 141 -0.06 -12.37 8.36
N TYR A 142 -0.75 -12.23 9.49
CA TYR A 142 -0.19 -12.53 10.82
C TYR A 142 -1.20 -13.23 11.74
N GLN A 143 -0.69 -14.12 12.59
CA GLN A 143 -1.43 -14.73 13.70
C GLN A 143 -0.91 -14.27 15.07
N ARG A 144 0.33 -13.78 15.10
CA ARG A 144 0.99 -13.32 16.33
C ARG A 144 1.80 -12.08 16.04
N THR A 145 1.68 -11.11 16.94
CA THR A 145 2.53 -9.92 16.94
C THR A 145 3.77 -10.17 17.80
N LEU A 146 4.89 -9.65 17.33
CA LEU A 146 6.13 -9.51 18.06
C LEU A 146 6.25 -8.06 18.52
N PRO A 147 6.88 -7.80 19.69
CA PRO A 147 7.13 -6.45 20.14
C PRO A 147 7.93 -5.66 19.08
N ALA A 148 7.80 -4.34 19.15
CA ALA A 148 8.51 -3.42 18.28
C ALA A 148 10.00 -3.77 18.24
N ALA A 149 10.51 -4.05 17.04
CA ALA A 149 11.92 -4.08 16.75
C ALA A 149 12.17 -3.02 15.69
N GLU A 150 13.19 -2.20 15.89
CA GLU A 150 13.65 -1.27 14.86
C GLU A 150 14.36 -2.10 13.78
N LEU A 151 13.62 -2.42 12.72
CA LEU A 151 14.23 -2.86 11.48
C LEU A 151 14.66 -1.64 10.68
N PRO A 152 15.76 -1.72 9.91
CA PRO A 152 16.18 -0.62 9.05
C PRO A 152 15.05 -0.27 8.10
N GLU A 153 14.77 1.02 7.96
CA GLU A 153 13.86 1.45 6.92
C GLU A 153 14.50 1.15 5.57
N PRO A 154 13.75 0.56 4.62
CA PRO A 154 14.26 0.35 3.29
C PRO A 154 14.60 1.73 2.71
N THR A 155 15.73 1.83 2.00
CA THR A 155 16.14 3.07 1.34
C THR A 155 15.27 3.31 0.10
N LEU A 156 13.96 3.47 0.29
CA LEU A 156 12.97 3.69 -0.75
C LEU A 156 12.83 5.19 -0.95
N CYS A 157 13.83 5.76 -1.63
CA CYS A 157 13.75 7.12 -2.16
C CYS A 157 14.23 7.15 -3.61
N ALA A 158 13.87 6.12 -4.39
CA ALA A 158 14.09 6.16 -5.83
C ALA A 158 12.99 7.03 -6.47
N ALA A 159 13.38 7.88 -7.42
CA ALA A 159 12.43 8.50 -8.33
C ALA A 159 11.60 7.41 -9.04
N PRO A 160 10.36 7.72 -9.48
CA PRO A 160 9.57 6.80 -10.29
C PRO A 160 10.39 6.28 -11.48
N ALA A 161 10.22 5.00 -11.80
CA ALA A 161 10.95 4.40 -12.91
C ALA A 161 10.55 5.05 -14.24
N THR A 162 11.52 5.37 -15.09
CA THR A 162 11.25 5.83 -16.47
C THR A 162 11.06 4.66 -17.45
N GLU A 163 11.57 3.49 -17.08
CA GLU A 163 11.45 2.23 -17.83
C GLU A 163 11.22 1.06 -16.85
N ILE A 164 10.60 -0.03 -17.31
CA ILE A 164 10.42 -1.22 -16.47
C ILE A 164 11.79 -1.82 -16.16
N LYS A 165 12.14 -1.91 -14.87
CA LYS A 165 13.40 -2.55 -14.44
C LYS A 165 13.42 -4.04 -14.83
N PRO A 166 14.58 -4.61 -15.21
CA PRO A 166 14.68 -6.01 -15.68
C PRO A 166 14.05 -7.04 -14.74
N LEU A 167 14.22 -6.86 -13.43
CA LEU A 167 13.61 -7.74 -12.42
C LEU A 167 12.08 -7.68 -12.46
N PHE A 168 11.48 -6.49 -12.52
CA PHE A 168 10.03 -6.34 -12.60
C PHE A 168 9.49 -6.90 -13.90
N ARG A 169 10.22 -6.72 -15.01
CA ARG A 169 9.88 -7.33 -16.30
C ARG A 169 9.81 -8.86 -16.18
N SER A 170 10.83 -9.48 -15.62
CA SER A 170 10.93 -10.93 -15.45
C SER A 170 9.87 -11.50 -14.49
N LEU A 171 9.47 -10.74 -13.48
CA LEU A 171 8.51 -11.18 -12.46
C LEU A 171 7.06 -10.96 -12.87
N PHE A 172 6.76 -9.85 -13.55
CA PHE A 172 5.39 -9.39 -13.77
C PHE A 172 5.03 -9.22 -15.25
N PHE A 173 5.98 -9.04 -16.16
CA PHE A 173 5.73 -8.73 -17.57
C PHE A 173 6.19 -9.82 -18.55
N GLU A 174 6.78 -10.91 -18.09
CA GLU A 174 7.10 -12.11 -18.88
C GLU A 174 6.29 -13.38 -18.52
N PRO A 175 5.98 -13.65 -17.24
CA PRO A 175 5.24 -14.86 -16.87
C PRO A 175 3.75 -14.80 -17.21
N THR A 176 3.12 -15.98 -17.24
CA THR A 176 1.68 -16.15 -17.45
C THR A 176 1.10 -17.12 -16.42
N GLY A 177 -0.19 -17.00 -16.09
CA GLY A 177 -0.91 -17.92 -15.21
C GLY A 177 -1.27 -17.30 -13.86
N MET A 178 -1.27 -18.11 -12.79
CA MET A 178 -1.62 -17.69 -11.44
C MET A 178 -0.50 -18.10 -10.46
N ILE A 179 -0.09 -17.17 -9.60
CA ILE A 179 0.89 -17.40 -8.54
C ILE A 179 0.27 -17.02 -7.20
N GLU A 180 0.47 -17.88 -6.20
CA GLU A 180 0.10 -17.61 -4.80
C GLU A 180 1.36 -17.66 -3.93
N ILE A 181 1.56 -16.62 -3.14
CA ILE A 181 2.68 -16.46 -2.20
C ILE A 181 2.10 -16.24 -0.81
N ASP A 182 2.48 -17.07 0.15
CA ASP A 182 1.98 -17.01 1.53
C ASP A 182 3.15 -16.83 2.50
N SER A 183 2.97 -16.00 3.53
CA SER A 183 3.97 -15.76 4.58
C SER A 183 4.17 -16.96 5.51
N ALA A 184 3.25 -17.95 5.51
CA ALA A 184 3.39 -19.16 6.32
C ALA A 184 2.75 -20.40 5.66
N GLN A 185 3.34 -21.58 5.90
CA GLN A 185 2.75 -22.86 5.51
C GLN A 185 1.65 -23.30 6.47
N VAL A 186 0.82 -24.29 6.06
CA VAL A 186 -0.18 -24.93 6.93
C VAL A 186 0.50 -25.43 8.21
N GLY A 187 -0.04 -25.02 9.37
CA GLY A 187 0.51 -25.35 10.69
C GLY A 187 1.61 -24.40 11.19
N GLN A 188 2.10 -23.48 10.36
CA GLN A 188 2.98 -22.39 10.79
C GLN A 188 2.17 -21.16 11.17
N ARG A 189 2.74 -20.34 12.06
CA ARG A 189 2.14 -19.08 12.51
C ARG A 189 2.88 -17.91 11.87
N PRO A 190 2.26 -17.16 10.96
CA PRO A 190 2.92 -16.00 10.40
C PRO A 190 3.03 -14.89 11.45
N LEU A 191 4.12 -14.12 11.37
CA LEU A 191 4.56 -13.17 12.38
C LEU A 191 4.58 -11.75 11.82
N LEU A 192 4.18 -10.78 12.64
CA LEU A 192 4.28 -9.36 12.35
C LEU A 192 5.02 -8.64 13.48
N ILE A 193 5.93 -7.73 13.13
CA ILE A 193 6.59 -6.84 14.08
C ILE A 193 5.76 -5.56 14.13
N THR A 194 5.24 -5.17 15.30
CA THR A 194 4.21 -4.12 15.40
C THR A 194 4.55 -2.80 14.71
N MET A 195 5.82 -2.38 14.72
CA MET A 195 6.26 -1.13 14.10
C MET A 195 6.76 -1.25 12.67
N THR A 196 7.16 -2.45 12.24
CA THR A 196 7.73 -2.66 10.90
C THR A 196 6.79 -3.37 9.95
N GLY A 197 5.74 -4.02 10.45
CA GLY A 197 4.81 -4.81 9.66
C GLY A 197 5.25 -6.26 9.45
N GLY A 198 4.75 -6.87 8.37
CA GLY A 198 4.95 -8.26 7.99
C GLY A 198 6.37 -8.56 7.54
N LEU A 199 6.90 -9.70 8.00
CA LEU A 199 8.26 -10.12 7.68
C LEU A 199 8.44 -10.46 6.19
N LEU A 200 7.39 -10.94 5.53
CA LEU A 200 7.44 -11.24 4.09
C LEU A 200 7.63 -9.96 3.30
N THR A 201 6.83 -8.92 3.56
CA THR A 201 6.99 -7.61 2.92
C THR A 201 8.39 -7.05 3.16
N CYS A 202 8.87 -7.08 4.41
CA CYS A 202 10.24 -6.65 4.72
C CYS A 202 11.28 -7.40 3.88
N GLY A 203 11.18 -8.73 3.79
CA GLY A 203 12.11 -9.56 3.02
C GLY A 203 12.08 -9.32 1.51
N LEU A 204 10.96 -8.83 0.97
CA LEU A 204 10.78 -8.54 -0.45
C LEU A 204 11.14 -7.11 -0.83
N THR A 205 11.03 -6.15 0.10
CA THR A 205 11.24 -4.72 -0.18
C THR A 205 12.58 -4.18 0.34
N LEU A 206 13.20 -4.84 1.33
CA LEU A 206 14.50 -4.40 1.85
C LEU A 206 15.64 -4.78 0.88
N PRO A 207 16.64 -3.89 0.71
CA PRO A 207 17.86 -4.22 -0.04
C PRO A 207 18.52 -5.50 0.49
N PRO A 208 19.10 -6.33 -0.40
CA PRO A 208 19.93 -7.45 0.01
C PRO A 208 21.00 -7.01 1.02
N GLY A 209 21.17 -7.77 2.11
CA GLY A 209 22.17 -7.51 3.16
C GLY A 209 21.70 -6.63 4.32
N VAL A 210 20.54 -5.96 4.21
CA VAL A 210 19.96 -5.16 5.32
C VAL A 210 19.50 -6.04 6.47
N LEU A 211 19.01 -7.25 6.18
CA LEU A 211 18.74 -8.27 7.19
C LEU A 211 20.01 -9.00 7.67
N GLY A 212 21.20 -8.50 7.30
CA GLY A 212 22.52 -9.02 7.66
C GLY A 212 23.17 -9.82 6.52
N ASP A 213 24.40 -9.46 6.17
CA ASP A 213 25.26 -10.20 5.24
C ASP A 213 25.99 -11.31 6.01
N THR A 214 25.51 -12.55 5.97
CA THR A 214 26.11 -13.67 6.74
C THR A 214 27.07 -14.48 5.88
N ASN A 215 28.31 -14.01 5.74
CA ASN A 215 29.44 -14.92 5.50
C ASN A 215 29.95 -15.58 6.80
N ASP A 216 29.50 -15.11 7.97
CA ASP A 216 29.88 -15.63 9.29
C ASP A 216 28.68 -16.29 9.98
N GLU A 217 28.48 -17.60 9.76
CA GLU A 217 27.46 -18.48 10.36
C GLU A 217 25.99 -18.00 10.26
N PRO A 218 24.98 -18.90 10.27
CA PRO A 218 23.58 -18.48 10.31
C PRO A 218 23.28 -17.80 11.65
N GLY A 219 23.40 -16.47 11.68
CA GLY A 219 23.01 -15.66 12.83
C GLY A 219 21.51 -15.79 13.09
N PHE A 220 21.16 -16.39 14.22
CA PHE A 220 19.79 -16.43 14.74
C PHE A 220 19.37 -15.00 15.09
N LEU A 221 18.15 -14.61 14.72
CA LEU A 221 17.52 -13.45 15.33
C LEU A 221 17.05 -13.88 16.73
N GLU A 222 17.94 -13.81 17.72
CA GLU A 222 17.58 -14.07 19.12
C GLU A 222 16.70 -12.94 19.64
N LEU A 223 15.39 -13.13 19.57
CA LEU A 223 14.43 -12.32 20.31
C LEU A 223 14.44 -12.81 21.76
N SER A 224 15.22 -12.14 22.62
CA SER A 224 15.24 -12.45 24.05
C SER A 224 13.90 -12.06 24.69
N THR A 225 13.00 -13.02 24.86
CA THR A 225 11.82 -12.85 25.72
C THR A 225 12.16 -13.24 27.15
N PRO A 226 11.72 -12.51 28.19
CA PRO A 226 11.97 -12.88 29.58
C PRO A 226 11.32 -14.23 29.95
N THR A 227 12.18 -15.19 30.30
CA THR A 227 12.00 -16.43 31.10
C THR A 227 10.74 -17.28 30.93
N ASP A 228 11.00 -18.56 30.57
CA ASP A 228 10.17 -19.78 30.67
C ASP A 228 9.26 -20.20 29.51
N GLN A 229 9.35 -19.59 28.32
CA GLN A 229 8.73 -20.17 27.11
C GLN A 229 9.72 -20.26 25.94
N ARG A 230 9.83 -21.50 25.43
CA ARG A 230 10.57 -22.00 24.25
C ARG A 230 11.19 -20.95 23.32
N GLU A 231 12.44 -21.19 22.93
CA GLU A 231 13.12 -20.53 21.81
C GLU A 231 12.18 -20.40 20.60
N ILE A 232 11.97 -19.17 20.14
CA ILE A 232 11.43 -18.90 18.81
C ILE A 232 12.64 -18.88 17.88
N VAL A 233 12.92 -20.02 17.26
CA VAL A 233 13.96 -20.11 16.24
C VAL A 233 13.38 -19.56 14.93
N LEU A 234 13.81 -18.36 14.55
CA LEU A 234 13.59 -17.79 13.22
C LEU A 234 14.70 -18.30 12.30
N GLU A 235 14.47 -19.38 11.53
CA GLU A 235 15.40 -19.80 10.49
C GLU A 235 15.19 -18.93 9.23
N ARG A 236 16.21 -18.14 8.89
CA ARG A 236 16.21 -17.19 7.78
C ARG A 236 16.18 -17.90 6.43
N GLY A 237 15.22 -17.56 5.58
CA GLY A 237 15.33 -17.77 4.14
C GLY A 237 16.04 -16.57 3.51
N LEU A 238 17.32 -16.71 3.17
CA LEU A 238 18.05 -15.79 2.31
C LEU A 238 18.23 -16.46 0.95
N LEU A 239 17.83 -15.80 -0.15
CA LEU A 239 18.24 -16.17 -1.51
C LEU A 239 18.00 -14.99 -2.47
N TRP A 240 18.86 -13.98 -2.41
CA TRP A 240 19.00 -12.97 -3.48
C TRP A 240 20.46 -12.62 -3.78
N ARG A 241 21.39 -13.49 -3.37
CA ARG A 241 22.82 -13.33 -3.64
C ARG A 241 23.13 -14.04 -4.96
N ASP A 242 23.54 -13.26 -5.96
CA ASP A 242 24.07 -13.69 -7.26
C ASP A 242 23.07 -14.23 -8.31
N LEU A 243 21.99 -13.50 -8.57
CA LEU A 243 21.17 -13.73 -9.77
C LEU A 243 21.57 -12.75 -10.88
N GLY A 244 22.53 -13.16 -11.72
CA GLY A 244 22.84 -12.51 -12.99
C GLY A 244 21.75 -12.72 -14.06
N ASP A 245 22.00 -12.20 -15.27
CA ASP A 245 21.03 -11.97 -16.36
C ASP A 245 20.24 -13.18 -16.91
N GLU A 246 20.41 -14.40 -16.38
CA GLU A 246 19.60 -15.57 -16.76
C GLU A 246 19.12 -16.33 -15.52
N VAL A 247 17.90 -16.06 -15.07
CA VAL A 247 17.25 -16.84 -14.00
C VAL A 247 16.12 -17.66 -14.56
N ARG A 248 16.19 -18.98 -14.36
CA ARG A 248 15.07 -19.91 -14.59
C ARG A 248 14.44 -20.31 -13.27
N TRP A 249 13.11 -20.27 -13.21
CA TRP A 249 12.30 -20.64 -12.04
C TRP A 249 12.62 -22.03 -11.48
N ASP A 250 12.98 -22.99 -12.32
CA ASP A 250 13.37 -24.34 -11.89
C ASP A 250 14.64 -24.35 -11.02
N THR A 251 15.57 -23.42 -11.25
CA THR A 251 16.79 -23.27 -10.46
C THR A 251 16.47 -22.72 -9.06
N VAL A 252 15.58 -21.73 -8.99
CA VAL A 252 15.11 -21.15 -7.72
C VAL A 252 14.34 -22.20 -6.91
N LEU A 253 13.43 -22.93 -7.55
CA LEU A 253 12.60 -23.94 -6.89
C LEU A 253 13.40 -25.19 -6.46
N SER A 254 14.41 -25.61 -7.23
CA SER A 254 15.27 -26.75 -6.86
C SER A 254 16.19 -26.43 -5.68
N GLN A 255 16.73 -25.21 -5.60
CA GLN A 255 17.53 -24.75 -4.47
C GLN A 255 16.70 -24.61 -3.19
N LEU A 256 15.45 -24.12 -3.30
CA LEU A 256 14.51 -24.10 -2.19
C LEU A 256 14.27 -25.51 -1.65
N ARG A 257 13.93 -26.48 -2.52
CA ARG A 257 13.65 -27.88 -2.11
C ARG A 257 14.85 -28.61 -1.48
N ALA A 258 16.05 -28.38 -1.98
CA ALA A 258 17.27 -28.98 -1.45
C ALA A 258 17.58 -28.49 -0.03
N THR A 259 17.38 -27.19 0.22
CA THR A 259 17.62 -26.54 1.51
C THR A 259 16.60 -27.01 2.56
N THR A 260 15.32 -27.13 2.20
CA THR A 260 14.28 -27.66 3.11
C THR A 260 14.55 -29.12 3.50
N SER A 261 15.01 -29.95 2.55
CA SER A 261 15.24 -31.38 2.75
C SER A 261 16.49 -31.70 3.59
N ALA A 262 17.52 -30.85 3.53
CA ALA A 262 18.73 -30.98 4.35
C ALA A 262 18.48 -30.53 5.79
N ASN A 263 17.65 -29.50 5.99
CA ASN A 263 17.34 -28.94 7.30
C ASN A 263 16.38 -29.83 8.10
N TYR A 264 15.41 -30.47 7.44
CA TYR A 264 14.52 -31.47 8.07
C TYR A 264 15.30 -32.67 8.65
N ARG A 265 16.33 -33.14 7.93
CA ARG A 265 17.21 -34.24 8.40
C ARG A 265 18.10 -33.86 9.57
N ARG A 266 18.49 -32.59 9.72
CA ARG A 266 19.30 -32.09 10.85
C ARG A 266 18.47 -31.79 12.09
N ALA A 267 17.25 -31.28 11.94
CA ALA A 267 16.32 -31.06 13.05
C ALA A 267 15.93 -32.37 13.75
N LEU A 268 15.78 -33.47 13.00
CA LEU A 268 15.52 -34.81 13.55
C LEU A 268 16.77 -35.47 14.17
N GLY A 269 17.97 -34.99 13.87
CA GLY A 269 19.24 -35.59 14.31
C GLY A 269 19.82 -35.03 15.62
N ARG A 270 19.25 -33.97 16.21
CA ARG A 270 19.79 -33.29 17.41
C ARG A 270 19.03 -33.56 18.71
N SER A 271 18.20 -34.59 18.75
CA SER A 271 17.69 -35.15 20.00
C SER A 271 18.64 -36.25 20.48
N HIS A 272 19.34 -35.99 21.59
CA HIS A 272 20.24 -36.87 22.37
C HIS A 272 21.73 -36.89 21.98
N SER A 273 22.50 -35.99 22.60
CA SER A 273 23.89 -36.27 22.96
C SER A 273 24.12 -35.90 24.42
N GLY A 274 23.95 -36.87 25.33
CA GLY A 274 24.09 -36.63 26.76
C GLY A 274 23.89 -37.85 27.64
N SER A 275 24.60 -38.95 27.38
CA SER A 275 25.15 -39.85 28.43
C SER A 275 25.77 -41.08 27.77
N GLY A 276 27.06 -41.32 28.04
CA GLY A 276 27.73 -42.55 27.66
C GLY A 276 27.15 -43.74 28.43
N GLN A 277 26.38 -44.57 27.73
CA GLN A 277 26.20 -46.00 27.97
C GLN A 277 25.68 -46.57 26.66
N THR A 278 26.25 -47.68 26.20
CA THR A 278 25.79 -48.41 25.03
C THR A 278 24.66 -49.36 25.47
N PRO A 279 23.40 -49.22 25.02
CA PRO A 279 22.44 -50.30 25.07
C PRO A 279 22.24 -50.87 23.67
N SER A 280 22.23 -52.19 23.61
CA SER A 280 21.84 -52.99 22.46
C SER A 280 20.49 -52.57 21.87
N PHE A 281 20.40 -52.55 20.55
CA PHE A 281 19.20 -52.30 19.77
C PHE A 281 18.01 -53.19 20.20
N GLY A 282 16.89 -52.54 20.51
CA GLY A 282 15.55 -53.12 20.51
C GLY A 282 14.60 -52.12 19.84
N GLU A 283 14.03 -52.48 18.71
CA GLU A 283 13.03 -51.69 17.99
C GLU A 283 11.87 -51.31 18.93
N THR A 284 11.61 -50.01 19.09
CA THR A 284 10.36 -49.52 19.71
C THR A 284 9.76 -48.44 18.81
N ARG A 285 8.69 -48.81 18.09
CA ARG A 285 7.78 -47.87 17.44
C ARG A 285 6.89 -47.24 18.52
N LEU A 286 7.02 -45.94 18.78
CA LEU A 286 6.05 -45.18 19.58
C LEU A 286 5.04 -44.53 18.63
N LYS A 287 3.78 -44.98 18.74
CA LYS A 287 2.59 -44.45 18.06
C LYS A 287 1.84 -43.62 19.10
N TYR A 288 1.71 -42.31 18.90
CA TYR A 288 0.90 -41.44 19.77
C TYR A 288 -0.49 -41.26 19.14
N ASP A 289 -1.38 -42.20 19.41
CA ASP A 289 -2.82 -42.05 19.24
C ASP A 289 -3.41 -42.03 20.67
N ASP A 290 -4.30 -41.06 21.03
CA ASP A 290 -5.12 -41.00 22.27
C ASP A 290 -4.83 -39.94 23.37
N VAL A 291 -4.76 -38.64 23.03
CA VAL A 291 -4.99 -37.55 24.01
C VAL A 291 -5.92 -36.48 23.42
N PHE A 292 -6.94 -36.07 24.19
CA PHE A 292 -7.78 -34.91 23.85
C PHE A 292 -7.30 -33.69 24.65
N ILE A 293 -7.14 -32.55 23.97
CA ILE A 293 -6.73 -31.29 24.59
C ILE A 293 -7.94 -30.36 24.56
N GLU A 294 -8.40 -29.95 25.74
CA GLU A 294 -9.54 -29.05 25.89
C GLU A 294 -9.06 -27.70 26.40
N TRP A 295 -9.53 -26.62 25.78
CA TRP A 295 -9.25 -25.25 26.18
C TRP A 295 -10.35 -24.73 27.09
N ASN A 296 -9.98 -24.29 28.29
CA ASN A 296 -10.91 -23.66 29.21
C ASN A 296 -10.87 -22.14 29.06
N LYS A 297 -11.93 -21.57 28.48
CA LYS A 297 -12.02 -20.12 28.20
C LYS A 297 -12.03 -19.23 29.45
N TRP A 298 -12.37 -19.76 30.62
CA TRP A 298 -12.45 -18.97 31.86
C TRP A 298 -11.14 -18.90 32.61
N SER A 299 -10.25 -19.89 32.44
CA SER A 299 -8.94 -19.93 33.09
C SER A 299 -7.77 -19.73 32.13
N ASN A 300 -8.05 -19.62 30.82
CA ASN A 300 -7.06 -19.52 29.74
C ASN A 300 -5.93 -20.55 29.82
N GLN A 301 -6.29 -21.81 30.10
CA GLN A 301 -5.34 -22.93 30.19
C GLN A 301 -5.84 -24.12 29.37
N PHE A 302 -4.90 -24.91 28.85
CA PHE A 302 -5.16 -26.18 28.18
C PHE A 302 -5.06 -27.32 29.17
N ARG A 303 -6.03 -28.23 29.15
CA ARG A 303 -6.00 -29.44 29.97
C ARG A 303 -6.04 -30.66 29.05
N ALA A 304 -4.99 -31.47 29.11
CA ALA A 304 -4.95 -32.77 28.47
C ALA A 304 -5.69 -33.80 29.34
N ARG A 305 -6.62 -34.55 28.77
CA ARG A 305 -7.21 -35.72 29.43
C ARG A 305 -6.98 -36.98 28.60
N PRO A 306 -6.59 -38.10 29.22
CA PRO A 306 -6.56 -39.38 28.52
C PRO A 306 -7.99 -39.81 28.16
N ARG A 307 -8.15 -40.35 26.94
CA ARG A 307 -9.43 -40.94 26.49
C ARG A 307 -9.72 -42.16 27.36
N GLN A 308 -10.76 -42.12 28.20
CA GLN A 308 -11.22 -43.32 28.88
C GLN A 308 -12.09 -44.13 27.92
N THR A 309 -11.50 -45.14 27.30
CA THR A 309 -12.23 -46.17 26.57
C THR A 309 -12.87 -47.11 27.57
N ARG A 310 -14.21 -47.12 27.67
CA ARG A 310 -14.92 -48.10 28.48
C ARG A 310 -15.06 -49.39 27.68
N VAL A 311 -14.25 -50.38 28.02
CA VAL A 311 -14.42 -51.75 27.57
C VAL A 311 -15.51 -52.40 28.43
N VAL A 312 -16.60 -52.84 27.81
CA VAL A 312 -17.59 -53.70 28.47
C VAL A 312 -17.38 -55.11 27.93
N ARG A 313 -17.04 -56.04 28.82
CA ARG A 313 -16.98 -57.47 28.51
C ARG A 313 -18.32 -58.10 28.86
N GLU A 314 -18.93 -58.74 27.87
CA GLU A 314 -20.11 -59.58 28.05
C GLU A 314 -19.73 -60.99 27.55
N GLY A 315 -19.36 -61.87 28.48
CA GLY A 315 -18.79 -63.19 28.17
C GLY A 315 -17.43 -63.11 27.45
N ASP A 316 -17.19 -64.03 26.52
CA ASP A 316 -15.91 -64.17 25.80
C ASP A 316 -15.73 -63.20 24.61
N ARG A 317 -16.55 -62.15 24.49
CA ARG A 317 -16.39 -61.12 23.44
C ARG A 317 -16.23 -59.72 24.01
N GLU A 318 -15.27 -59.02 23.44
CA GLU A 318 -14.90 -57.64 23.77
C GLU A 318 -15.33 -56.76 22.58
N THR A 319 -16.17 -55.74 22.83
CA THR A 319 -16.65 -54.83 21.78
C THR A 319 -16.36 -53.38 22.18
N THR A 320 -15.71 -52.63 21.29
CA THR A 320 -15.34 -51.22 21.49
C THR A 320 -16.29 -50.32 20.70
N TYR A 321 -16.98 -49.38 21.36
CA TYR A 321 -17.84 -48.40 20.71
C TYR A 321 -17.13 -47.05 20.55
N GLN A 322 -17.15 -46.50 19.34
CA GLN A 322 -16.86 -45.09 19.04
C GLN A 322 -18.10 -44.49 18.37
N GLY A 323 -18.63 -43.38 18.87
CA GLY A 323 -19.79 -42.73 18.29
C GLY A 323 -19.67 -41.21 18.33
N GLU A 324 -19.72 -40.58 17.16
CA GLU A 324 -20.02 -39.16 16.97
C GLU A 324 -21.50 -39.02 16.61
N ARG A 325 -22.14 -37.96 17.10
CA ARG A 325 -23.58 -37.71 16.93
C ARG A 325 -23.74 -36.44 16.09
N GLU A 326 -24.13 -36.60 14.83
CA GLU A 326 -24.54 -35.49 13.94
C GLU A 326 -25.89 -34.91 14.38
N ILE A 327 -26.02 -33.58 14.33
CA ILE A 327 -27.29 -32.86 14.37
C ILE A 327 -27.39 -32.06 13.07
N HIS A 328 -28.31 -32.45 12.19
CA HIS A 328 -28.69 -31.71 10.98
C HIS A 328 -29.66 -30.56 11.34
N SER A 329 -29.45 -29.37 10.76
CA SER A 329 -30.50 -28.36 10.62
C SER A 329 -30.45 -27.74 9.22
N GLU A 330 -31.52 -27.99 8.46
CA GLU A 330 -31.82 -27.49 7.12
C GLU A 330 -32.36 -26.05 7.21
N ILE A 331 -31.78 -25.09 6.46
CA ILE A 331 -32.39 -23.77 6.23
C ILE A 331 -32.57 -23.60 4.72
N LYS A 332 -33.82 -23.54 4.27
CA LYS A 332 -34.22 -23.24 2.88
C LYS A 332 -34.30 -21.73 2.70
N MET A 333 -33.56 -21.19 1.73
CA MET A 333 -33.78 -19.84 1.20
C MET A 333 -34.49 -19.94 -0.15
N THR A 334 -35.59 -19.21 -0.29
CA THR A 334 -36.29 -18.99 -1.56
C THR A 334 -36.09 -17.55 -2.01
N ASN A 335 -35.49 -17.36 -3.19
CA ASN A 335 -35.50 -16.08 -3.92
C ASN A 335 -36.70 -16.03 -4.87
N PRO A 336 -37.29 -14.84 -5.08
CA PRO A 336 -37.80 -14.49 -6.39
C PRO A 336 -37.07 -13.26 -6.94
N ILE A 337 -36.55 -13.45 -8.15
CA ILE A 337 -36.02 -12.42 -9.04
C ILE A 337 -37.22 -11.63 -9.60
N GLY A 338 -37.17 -10.31 -9.51
CA GLY A 338 -38.11 -9.40 -10.14
C GLY A 338 -37.35 -8.31 -10.90
N ASP A 339 -37.78 -8.07 -12.14
CA ASP A 339 -37.22 -7.16 -13.13
C ASP A 339 -37.09 -5.70 -12.63
N LEU A 340 -35.94 -5.07 -12.90
CA LEU A 340 -35.71 -3.63 -12.64
C LEU A 340 -35.78 -2.84 -13.94
N ASP A 341 -36.76 -1.93 -13.98
CA ASP A 341 -36.86 -0.79 -14.89
C ASP A 341 -35.67 0.19 -14.67
N PRO A 342 -35.28 0.99 -15.68
CA PRO A 342 -34.19 1.96 -15.56
C PRO A 342 -34.59 3.18 -14.70
N ASP A 343 -33.81 3.44 -13.65
CA ASP A 343 -34.00 4.52 -12.68
C ASP A 343 -33.68 5.93 -13.27
N PRO A 344 -34.62 6.90 -13.21
CA PRO A 344 -34.40 8.27 -13.62
C PRO A 344 -34.18 9.18 -12.40
N THR A 345 -32.94 9.29 -11.88
CA THR A 345 -32.34 10.49 -11.26
C THR A 345 -31.00 10.11 -10.62
N PHE A 346 -29.88 10.51 -11.25
CA PHE A 346 -28.57 10.39 -10.63
C PHE A 346 -28.45 11.49 -9.56
N GLU A 347 -28.79 11.17 -8.31
CA GLU A 347 -28.40 12.02 -7.19
C GLU A 347 -26.87 11.94 -7.06
N PRO A 348 -26.13 13.06 -7.13
CA PRO A 348 -24.68 13.02 -6.98
C PRO A 348 -24.34 12.41 -5.61
N GLU A 349 -23.37 11.51 -5.59
CA GLU A 349 -22.89 10.90 -4.35
C GLU A 349 -22.51 12.02 -3.34
N PRO A 350 -22.87 11.84 -2.06
CA PRO A 350 -22.55 12.83 -1.04
C PRO A 350 -21.03 13.01 -0.97
N PHE A 351 -20.55 14.25 -1.13
CA PHE A 351 -19.16 14.58 -0.87
C PHE A 351 -18.93 14.50 0.64
N GLU A 352 -17.88 13.79 1.05
CA GLU A 352 -17.40 13.77 2.43
C GLU A 352 -16.23 14.75 2.58
N MET A 353 -16.19 15.50 3.67
CA MET A 353 -15.04 16.36 4.00
C MET A 353 -13.82 15.48 4.27
N MET A 354 -12.68 15.82 3.65
CA MET A 354 -11.47 14.99 3.69
C MET A 354 -10.29 15.73 4.33
N PRO A 355 -9.32 15.00 4.91
CA PRO A 355 -8.00 15.55 5.20
C PRO A 355 -7.39 16.23 3.97
N GLY A 356 -6.97 17.48 4.15
CA GLY A 356 -6.42 18.37 3.14
C GLY A 356 -7.38 19.47 2.68
N ASP A 357 -8.68 19.37 2.93
CA ASP A 357 -9.65 20.41 2.56
C ASP A 357 -9.34 21.75 3.23
N HIS A 358 -9.57 22.85 2.52
CA HIS A 358 -9.34 24.20 3.06
C HIS A 358 -10.65 24.76 3.59
N LEU A 359 -10.76 24.94 4.91
CA LEU A 359 -11.93 25.54 5.52
C LEU A 359 -11.91 27.06 5.28
N ILE A 360 -12.84 27.56 4.47
CA ILE A 360 -12.88 28.97 4.06
C ILE A 360 -14.01 29.77 4.70
N GLU A 361 -15.09 29.12 5.14
CA GLU A 361 -16.20 29.81 5.83
C GLU A 361 -16.87 28.92 6.88
N VAL A 362 -17.31 29.53 7.98
CA VAL A 362 -18.16 28.91 9.00
C VAL A 362 -19.33 29.85 9.33
N ASN A 363 -20.56 29.39 9.13
CA ASN A 363 -21.81 30.16 9.25
C ASN A 363 -21.77 31.52 8.51
N GLY A 364 -21.19 31.51 7.30
CA GLY A 364 -21.04 32.70 6.46
C GLY A 364 -19.95 33.68 6.92
N LYS A 365 -19.19 33.35 7.98
CA LYS A 365 -18.00 34.11 8.37
C LYS A 365 -16.77 33.54 7.66
N PRO A 366 -15.99 34.37 6.95
CA PRO A 366 -14.76 33.92 6.32
C PRO A 366 -13.74 33.47 7.36
N ILE A 367 -13.04 32.39 7.04
CA ILE A 367 -11.99 31.79 7.84
C ILE A 367 -10.71 31.85 7.02
N HIS A 368 -9.81 32.75 7.40
CA HIS A 368 -8.45 32.82 6.87
C HIS A 368 -7.46 32.46 7.97
N THR A 369 -7.69 32.90 9.20
CA THR A 369 -6.71 32.76 10.28
C THR A 369 -7.15 31.77 11.36
N GLU A 370 -6.19 31.26 12.15
CA GLU A 370 -6.50 30.49 13.37
C GLU A 370 -7.45 31.28 14.27
N ARG A 371 -7.17 32.58 14.45
CA ARG A 371 -7.99 33.44 15.30
C ARG A 371 -9.43 33.55 14.80
N GLU A 372 -9.63 33.68 13.50
CA GLU A 372 -10.97 33.72 12.90
C GLU A 372 -11.71 32.39 13.07
N PHE A 373 -11.01 31.26 12.89
CA PHE A 373 -11.55 29.94 13.19
C PHE A 373 -11.97 29.80 14.65
N GLN A 374 -11.09 30.16 15.58
CA GLN A 374 -11.38 30.09 17.02
C GLN A 374 -12.56 31.00 17.40
N ASN A 375 -12.65 32.20 16.82
CA ASN A 375 -13.77 33.10 17.03
C ASN A 375 -15.08 32.51 16.48
N ALA A 376 -15.05 31.96 15.26
CA ALA A 376 -16.21 31.30 14.66
C ALA A 376 -16.67 30.12 15.52
N MET A 377 -15.74 29.30 16.01
CA MET A 377 -16.04 28.21 16.93
C MET A 377 -16.64 28.72 18.23
N GLN A 378 -16.11 29.78 18.85
CA GLN A 378 -16.69 30.37 20.06
C GLN A 378 -18.11 30.90 19.83
N ASP A 379 -18.39 31.46 18.66
CA ASP A 379 -19.73 31.90 18.29
C ASP A 379 -20.69 30.72 18.12
N LEU A 380 -20.23 29.59 17.58
CA LEU A 380 -21.01 28.35 17.54
C LEU A 380 -21.38 27.84 18.94
N HIS A 381 -20.50 28.04 19.94
CA HIS A 381 -20.80 27.65 21.33
C HIS A 381 -21.95 28.47 21.94
N ARG A 382 -22.26 29.64 21.38
CA ARG A 382 -23.34 30.53 21.82
C ARG A 382 -24.55 30.52 20.88
N GLY A 383 -24.41 29.89 19.71
CA GLY A 383 -25.29 30.05 18.56
C GLY A 383 -26.23 28.85 18.34
N PRO A 384 -26.84 28.77 17.15
CA PRO A 384 -27.70 27.65 16.78
C PRO A 384 -26.91 26.33 16.73
N SER A 385 -27.59 25.22 17.01
CA SER A 385 -27.02 23.86 16.87
C SER A 385 -26.71 23.49 15.42
N GLU A 386 -27.26 24.24 14.46
CA GLU A 386 -26.99 24.01 13.05
C GLU A 386 -25.77 24.82 12.59
N VAL A 387 -24.83 24.12 11.97
CA VAL A 387 -23.59 24.69 11.45
C VAL A 387 -23.54 24.47 9.95
N ARG A 388 -23.23 25.55 9.23
CA ARG A 388 -22.87 25.53 7.82
C ARG A 388 -21.41 25.87 7.68
N PHE A 389 -20.69 25.17 6.83
CA PHE A 389 -19.31 25.52 6.50
C PHE A 389 -19.06 25.32 5.02
N ALA A 390 -18.15 26.10 4.48
CA ALA A 390 -17.66 25.95 3.12
C ALA A 390 -16.19 25.58 3.15
N VAL A 391 -15.83 24.60 2.32
CA VAL A 391 -14.42 24.27 2.07
C VAL A 391 -14.10 24.43 0.60
N ILE A 392 -12.82 24.58 0.30
CA ILE A 392 -12.27 24.19 -0.99
C ILE A 392 -11.83 22.74 -0.86
N ASP A 393 -12.51 21.88 -1.61
CA ASP A 393 -12.22 20.45 -1.70
C ASP A 393 -10.82 20.27 -2.28
N ASN A 394 -9.96 19.56 -1.56
CA ASN A 394 -8.55 19.47 -1.92
C ASN A 394 -8.30 18.66 -3.19
N LEU A 395 -9.22 17.77 -3.59
CA LEU A 395 -9.11 16.95 -4.80
C LEU A 395 -9.58 17.69 -6.06
N SER A 396 -10.74 18.32 -5.99
CA SER A 396 -11.40 18.94 -7.14
C SER A 396 -11.17 20.45 -7.24
N GLY A 397 -10.66 21.08 -6.19
CA GLY A 397 -10.54 22.54 -6.07
C GLY A 397 -11.90 23.26 -6.07
N ARG A 398 -13.00 22.53 -5.94
CA ARG A 398 -14.36 23.10 -5.95
C ARG A 398 -14.72 23.60 -4.56
N ARG A 399 -15.60 24.60 -4.54
CA ARG A 399 -16.20 25.04 -3.29
C ARG A 399 -17.35 24.09 -2.94
N VAL A 400 -17.26 23.46 -1.77
CA VAL A 400 -18.28 22.55 -1.26
C VAL A 400 -18.86 23.13 0.02
N GLU A 401 -20.17 23.34 0.02
CA GLU A 401 -20.93 23.81 1.19
C GLU A 401 -21.55 22.61 1.89
N TYR A 402 -21.35 22.55 3.20
CA TYR A 402 -21.80 21.50 4.08
C TYR A 402 -22.75 22.05 5.13
N GLN A 403 -23.66 21.22 5.61
CA GLN A 403 -24.54 21.50 6.74
C GLN A 403 -24.59 20.32 7.69
N THR A 404 -24.46 20.60 8.98
CA THR A 404 -24.50 19.58 10.02
C THR A 404 -25.16 20.11 11.31
N GLN A 405 -25.57 19.19 12.17
CA GLN A 405 -26.01 19.50 13.53
C GLN A 405 -24.85 19.23 14.48
N MET A 406 -24.58 20.21 15.34
CA MET A 406 -23.50 20.22 16.31
C MET A 406 -24.09 20.46 17.70
N ASN A 407 -23.63 19.66 18.66
CA ASN A 407 -23.78 19.96 20.07
C ASN A 407 -22.53 20.71 20.56
N PRO A 408 -22.60 22.03 20.80
CA PRO A 408 -21.43 22.81 21.18
C PRO A 408 -20.75 22.37 22.48
N GLN A 409 -21.40 21.56 23.32
CA GLN A 409 -20.76 21.05 24.53
C GLN A 409 -19.88 19.82 24.29
N THR A 410 -20.18 19.02 23.26
CA THR A 410 -19.47 17.75 23.01
C THR A 410 -18.62 17.79 21.75
N ASP A 411 -18.94 18.68 20.82
CA ASP A 411 -18.41 18.64 19.46
C ASP A 411 -17.39 19.75 19.24
N SER A 412 -16.32 19.76 20.03
CA SER A 412 -15.25 20.75 19.85
C SER A 412 -14.70 20.71 18.41
N ASN A 413 -14.53 21.90 17.82
CA ASN A 413 -14.12 22.08 16.42
C ASN A 413 -14.99 21.29 15.42
N PHE A 414 -16.27 21.05 15.73
CA PHE A 414 -17.24 20.28 14.94
C PHE A 414 -16.74 18.91 14.46
N GLY A 415 -15.72 18.34 15.11
CA GLY A 415 -15.15 17.04 14.74
C GLY A 415 -13.92 17.05 13.85
N ILE A 416 -13.40 18.22 13.48
CA ILE A 416 -12.12 18.30 12.75
C ILE A 416 -10.95 18.58 13.69
N LYS A 417 -9.77 18.09 13.30
CA LYS A 417 -8.50 18.60 13.79
C LYS A 417 -7.98 19.60 12.75
N PRO A 418 -8.09 20.91 13.01
CA PRO A 418 -7.54 21.90 12.09
C PRO A 418 -6.01 21.93 12.20
N TRP A 419 -5.35 22.17 11.08
CA TRP A 419 -3.96 22.57 11.01
C TRP A 419 -3.87 23.98 10.46
N TYR A 420 -3.16 24.84 11.19
CA TYR A 420 -3.03 26.25 10.87
C TYR A 420 -1.72 26.47 10.13
N TRP A 421 -1.82 26.92 8.88
CA TRP A 421 -0.64 27.23 8.10
C TRP A 421 -0.36 28.73 8.17
N LYS A 422 0.74 29.11 8.85
CA LYS A 422 1.24 30.50 8.97
C LYS A 422 0.17 31.55 9.29
N ASP A 423 -0.80 31.20 10.14
CA ASP A 423 -1.94 32.04 10.52
C ASP A 423 -2.84 32.53 9.38
N SER A 424 -2.74 31.96 8.17
CA SER A 424 -3.44 32.46 6.98
C SER A 424 -4.26 31.40 6.22
N LEU A 425 -4.22 30.15 6.66
CA LEU A 425 -5.11 29.10 6.18
C LEU A 425 -5.47 28.10 7.28
N VAL A 426 -6.69 27.58 7.23
CA VAL A 426 -7.17 26.50 8.11
C VAL A 426 -7.40 25.26 7.26
N ILE A 427 -6.50 24.29 7.40
CA ILE A 427 -6.53 23.03 6.67
C ILE A 427 -7.17 21.97 7.56
N VAL A 428 -8.10 21.19 7.02
CA VAL A 428 -8.63 20.01 7.70
C VAL A 428 -7.51 18.96 7.73
N HIS A 429 -6.93 18.67 8.90
CA HIS A 429 -5.88 17.66 9.01
C HIS A 429 -6.44 16.27 9.34
N GLU A 430 -7.53 16.23 10.10
CA GLU A 430 -8.22 15.00 10.46
C GLU A 430 -9.72 15.27 10.57
N VAL A 431 -10.54 14.32 10.15
CA VAL A 431 -11.99 14.32 10.36
C VAL A 431 -12.34 13.13 11.24
N ARG A 432 -12.83 13.36 12.45
CA ARG A 432 -13.18 12.27 13.37
C ARG A 432 -14.41 11.52 12.85
N PRO A 433 -14.37 10.18 12.73
CA PRO A 433 -15.53 9.39 12.33
C PRO A 433 -16.74 9.65 13.24
N GLY A 434 -17.93 9.77 12.65
CA GLY A 434 -19.20 9.99 13.37
C GLY A 434 -19.38 11.39 13.97
N SER A 435 -18.39 12.27 13.83
CA SER A 435 -18.48 13.67 14.27
C SER A 435 -19.40 14.51 13.38
N PRO A 436 -19.76 15.75 13.76
CA PRO A 436 -20.56 16.62 12.90
C PRO A 436 -19.96 16.84 11.51
N ALA A 437 -18.64 17.00 11.39
CA ALA A 437 -17.92 17.08 10.11
C ALA A 437 -18.10 15.82 9.26
N GLY A 438 -17.86 14.64 9.86
CA GLY A 438 -18.01 13.35 9.18
C GLY A 438 -19.45 12.94 8.87
N ARG A 439 -20.45 13.66 9.39
CA ARG A 439 -21.88 13.47 9.11
C ARG A 439 -22.49 14.64 8.33
N ALA A 440 -21.68 15.60 7.91
CA ALA A 440 -22.19 16.79 7.26
C ALA A 440 -22.77 16.45 5.91
N LYS A 441 -23.94 17.03 5.61
CA LYS A 441 -24.61 16.84 4.32
C LYS A 441 -24.10 17.88 3.35
N THR A 442 -23.70 17.45 2.16
CA THR A 442 -23.40 18.35 1.06
C THR A 442 -24.65 19.12 0.67
N LEU A 443 -24.60 20.45 0.74
CA LEU A 443 -25.67 21.33 0.30
C LEU A 443 -25.49 21.76 -1.14
N ARG A 444 -24.27 22.13 -1.49
CA ARG A 444 -23.98 22.77 -2.76
C ARG A 444 -22.53 22.57 -3.14
N ILE A 445 -22.32 22.25 -4.41
CA ILE A 445 -21.00 22.25 -5.04
C ILE A 445 -21.02 23.35 -6.07
N THR A 446 -20.15 24.34 -5.93
CA THR A 446 -19.98 25.39 -6.94
C THR A 446 -18.55 25.39 -7.46
N PRO A 447 -18.34 25.73 -8.74
CA PRO A 447 -17.04 26.21 -9.18
C PRO A 447 -16.57 27.29 -8.21
N SER A 448 -15.31 27.23 -7.80
CA SER A 448 -14.77 28.24 -6.90
C SER A 448 -14.66 29.57 -7.65
N ASP A 449 -15.20 30.65 -7.08
CA ASP A 449 -14.98 32.03 -7.55
C ASP A 449 -13.56 32.52 -7.22
N HIS A 450 -12.85 31.78 -6.37
CA HIS A 450 -11.41 31.94 -6.30
C HIS A 450 -10.83 31.51 -7.64
N PRO A 451 -10.01 32.36 -8.29
CA PRO A 451 -9.39 31.98 -9.55
C PRO A 451 -8.71 30.63 -9.39
N LYS A 452 -8.65 29.85 -10.48
CA LYS A 452 -7.81 28.64 -10.63
C LYS A 452 -6.34 28.82 -10.18
N GLU A 453 -5.96 30.01 -9.73
CA GLU A 453 -4.66 30.44 -9.22
C GLU A 453 -4.46 30.27 -7.70
N ILE A 454 -5.42 29.78 -6.91
CA ILE A 454 -5.10 29.34 -5.53
C ILE A 454 -4.27 28.04 -5.53
N GLY A 455 -4.18 27.34 -6.66
CA GLY A 455 -3.23 26.25 -6.82
C GLY A 455 -1.80 26.76 -6.96
N LEU A 456 -1.01 26.58 -5.89
CA LEU A 456 0.46 26.46 -5.88
C LEU A 456 1.31 27.72 -5.62
N GLY A 457 0.70 28.90 -5.61
CA GLY A 457 1.25 30.07 -4.92
C GLY A 457 2.63 30.60 -5.32
N ILE A 458 3.07 30.41 -6.57
CA ILE A 458 4.20 31.14 -7.16
C ILE A 458 3.70 31.75 -8.46
N HIS A 459 3.62 33.08 -8.51
CA HIS A 459 3.38 33.78 -9.77
C HIS A 459 4.74 34.09 -10.40
N GLY A 460 4.98 33.55 -11.60
CA GLY A 460 6.23 33.78 -12.30
C GLY A 460 6.10 33.96 -13.80
N GLU A 461 7.17 34.49 -14.39
CA GLU A 461 7.32 34.64 -15.83
C GLU A 461 8.40 33.69 -16.32
N LEU A 462 8.12 33.01 -17.44
CA LEU A 462 9.13 32.20 -18.10
C LEU A 462 10.17 33.14 -18.69
N ILE A 463 11.42 32.96 -18.28
CA ILE A 463 12.56 33.71 -18.79
C ILE A 463 13.59 32.75 -19.34
N GLU A 464 14.36 33.21 -20.32
CA GLU A 464 15.53 32.52 -20.82
C GLU A 464 16.77 33.08 -20.09
N ILE A 465 17.61 32.20 -19.56
CA ILE A 465 18.87 32.56 -18.89
C ILE A 465 20.01 31.72 -19.47
N ASP A 466 21.25 32.16 -19.26
CA ASP A 466 22.40 31.29 -19.51
C ASP A 466 22.36 30.10 -18.55
N ASP A 467 22.53 28.89 -19.08
CA ASP A 467 22.48 27.63 -18.34
C ASP A 467 23.65 27.59 -17.35
N PRO A 468 23.39 27.72 -16.03
CA PRO A 468 24.46 27.80 -15.04
C PRO A 468 25.15 26.44 -14.86
N PHE A 469 24.62 25.36 -15.43
CA PHE A 469 25.21 24.03 -15.40
C PHE A 469 26.01 23.71 -16.66
N ARG A 470 25.90 24.50 -17.74
CA ARG A 470 26.52 24.20 -19.04
C ARG A 470 26.97 25.49 -19.76
N ASP A 471 28.28 25.66 -19.87
CA ASP A 471 28.89 26.79 -20.57
C ASP A 471 28.34 26.98 -22.00
N GLY A 472 27.88 28.18 -22.29
CA GLY A 472 27.42 28.61 -23.61
C GLY A 472 26.05 28.07 -24.04
N LYS A 473 25.32 27.36 -23.16
CA LYS A 473 23.93 26.96 -23.42
C LYS A 473 22.95 27.91 -22.72
N ARG A 474 21.73 27.97 -23.25
CA ARG A 474 20.62 28.69 -22.63
C ARG A 474 19.62 27.71 -22.05
N MET A 475 19.02 28.07 -20.92
CA MET A 475 17.92 27.33 -20.32
C MET A 475 16.76 28.27 -20.01
N HIS A 476 15.59 27.67 -19.81
CA HIS A 476 14.43 28.41 -19.32
C HIS A 476 14.30 28.24 -17.81
N GLY A 477 13.76 29.26 -17.16
CA GLY A 477 13.40 29.22 -15.74
C GLY A 477 12.19 30.08 -15.47
N ILE A 478 11.55 29.90 -14.31
CA ILE A 478 10.42 30.72 -13.89
C ILE A 478 10.92 31.78 -12.94
N LEU A 479 10.99 33.03 -13.42
CA LEU A 479 11.25 34.19 -12.60
C LEU A 479 10.09 34.40 -11.65
N VAL A 480 10.36 34.23 -10.36
CA VAL A 480 9.41 34.43 -9.28
C VAL A 480 9.10 35.93 -9.17
N LYS A 481 7.88 36.33 -9.52
CA LYS A 481 7.40 37.72 -9.40
C LYS A 481 6.72 37.97 -8.05
N SER A 482 5.95 37.00 -7.59
CA SER A 482 5.41 36.97 -6.24
C SER A 482 5.29 35.53 -5.75
N VAL A 483 5.43 35.38 -4.44
CA VAL A 483 5.35 34.10 -3.75
C VAL A 483 4.24 34.23 -2.73
N VAL A 484 3.33 33.26 -2.68
CA VAL A 484 2.33 33.14 -1.63
C VAL A 484 3.03 32.81 -0.32
N ASP A 485 2.47 33.27 0.79
CA ASP A 485 3.17 33.33 2.07
C ASP A 485 3.72 31.97 2.55
N SER A 486 3.18 30.84 2.07
CA SER A 486 3.68 29.49 2.32
C SER A 486 5.14 29.29 1.90
N LEU A 487 5.56 29.86 0.77
CA LEU A 487 6.89 29.64 0.18
C LEU A 487 7.84 30.84 0.36
N ARG A 488 7.39 31.91 1.02
CA ARG A 488 8.10 33.19 1.16
C ARG A 488 9.40 33.14 1.98
N ASN A 489 9.57 32.09 2.80
CA ASN A 489 10.81 31.85 3.54
C ASN A 489 11.87 31.17 2.67
N ASP A 490 11.44 30.45 1.63
CA ASP A 490 12.30 29.60 0.83
C ASP A 490 12.48 30.11 -0.60
N LEU A 491 11.62 31.03 -1.04
CA LEU A 491 11.65 31.71 -2.33
C LEU A 491 11.33 33.19 -2.14
N GLN A 492 12.03 34.05 -2.88
CA GLN A 492 11.80 35.48 -2.91
C GLN A 492 11.50 35.97 -4.33
N PRO A 493 10.75 37.08 -4.47
CA PRO A 493 10.65 37.79 -5.74
C PRO A 493 12.05 38.10 -6.30
N GLY A 494 12.30 37.68 -7.54
CA GLY A 494 13.58 37.77 -8.21
C GLY A 494 14.35 36.45 -8.31
N ASP A 495 13.99 35.43 -7.51
CA ASP A 495 14.52 34.07 -7.67
C ASP A 495 14.04 33.45 -8.98
N ILE A 496 14.82 32.52 -9.54
CA ILE A 496 14.47 31.83 -10.78
C ILE A 496 14.43 30.33 -10.50
N VAL A 497 13.24 29.73 -10.55
CA VAL A 497 13.09 28.28 -10.36
C VAL A 497 13.49 27.56 -11.64
N LEU A 498 14.48 26.67 -11.53
CA LEU A 498 15.04 25.90 -12.64
C LEU A 498 14.51 24.47 -12.68
N MET A 499 14.31 23.85 -11.51
CA MET A 499 13.96 22.44 -11.39
C MET A 499 13.17 22.18 -10.11
N ILE A 500 12.22 21.24 -10.16
CA ILE A 500 11.46 20.75 -9.00
C ILE A 500 11.49 19.22 -9.03
N ASP A 501 12.00 18.58 -7.97
CA ASP A 501 12.15 17.11 -7.84
C ASP A 501 12.75 16.44 -9.10
N GLY A 502 13.78 17.08 -9.67
CA GLY A 502 14.48 16.58 -10.87
C GLY A 502 13.80 16.90 -12.21
N CYS A 503 12.62 17.52 -12.21
CA CYS A 503 11.91 17.93 -13.42
C CYS A 503 12.32 19.35 -13.84
N THR A 504 12.98 19.48 -15.00
CA THR A 504 13.43 20.80 -15.51
C THR A 504 12.25 21.65 -15.96
N VAL A 505 12.23 22.91 -15.53
CA VAL A 505 11.16 23.84 -15.82
C VAL A 505 11.44 24.58 -17.14
N LYS A 506 10.96 24.01 -18.25
CA LYS A 506 11.20 24.57 -19.59
C LYS A 506 10.07 25.46 -20.12
N SER A 507 8.89 25.39 -19.51
CA SER A 507 7.70 26.16 -19.87
C SER A 507 6.83 26.40 -18.64
N LYS A 508 5.81 27.27 -18.75
CA LYS A 508 4.83 27.47 -17.67
C LYS A 508 4.03 26.19 -17.42
N GLU A 509 3.78 25.41 -18.46
CA GLU A 509 3.10 24.12 -18.41
C GLU A 509 3.98 23.07 -17.73
N GLY A 510 5.27 23.00 -18.08
CA GLY A 510 6.25 22.13 -17.44
C GLY A 510 6.47 22.48 -15.96
N TYR A 511 6.42 23.76 -15.61
CA TYR A 511 6.42 24.23 -14.22
C TYR A 511 5.23 23.69 -13.43
N ARG A 512 4.01 23.88 -13.95
CA ARG A 512 2.78 23.38 -13.32
C ARG A 512 2.80 21.87 -13.19
N TYR A 513 3.26 21.17 -14.23
CA TYR A 513 3.41 19.72 -14.21
C TYR A 513 4.37 19.27 -13.10
N ALA A 514 5.58 19.84 -13.05
CA ALA A 514 6.58 19.50 -12.05
C ALA A 514 6.07 19.76 -10.62
N LEU A 515 5.37 20.86 -10.41
CA LEU A 515 4.83 21.26 -9.11
C LEU A 515 3.64 20.41 -8.67
N THR A 516 2.78 19.98 -9.61
CA THR A 516 1.64 19.09 -9.33
C THR A 516 2.10 17.68 -8.96
N ASN A 517 3.21 17.21 -9.54
CA ASN A 517 3.77 15.89 -9.30
C ASN A 517 4.86 15.86 -8.21
N ALA A 518 5.25 17.02 -7.68
CA ALA A 518 6.26 17.12 -6.64
C ALA A 518 5.73 16.60 -5.30
N ARG A 519 6.64 16.02 -4.51
CA ARG A 519 6.31 15.53 -3.17
C ARG A 519 5.97 16.69 -2.24
N GLN A 520 5.29 16.39 -1.13
CA GLN A 520 4.99 17.39 -0.10
C GLN A 520 6.26 18.09 0.41
N LEU A 521 7.39 17.38 0.44
CA LEU A 521 8.72 17.96 0.59
C LEU A 521 9.45 17.82 -0.74
N ALA A 522 9.57 18.91 -1.50
CA ALA A 522 10.20 18.93 -2.81
C ALA A 522 11.59 19.55 -2.77
N GLY A 523 12.54 18.95 -3.47
CA GLY A 523 13.84 19.57 -3.78
C GLY A 523 13.70 20.52 -4.96
N ILE A 524 13.99 21.80 -4.76
CA ILE A 524 13.95 22.81 -5.81
C ILE A 524 15.35 23.36 -6.08
N TRP A 525 15.68 23.52 -7.35
CA TRP A 525 16.88 24.21 -7.79
C TRP A 525 16.50 25.62 -8.23
N ILE A 526 17.16 26.61 -7.66
CA ILE A 526 16.88 28.03 -7.90
C ILE A 526 18.15 28.78 -8.25
N VAL A 527 18.03 29.83 -9.06
CA VAL A 527 19.00 30.92 -9.08
C VAL A 527 18.51 31.98 -8.11
N ASN A 528 19.27 32.24 -7.05
CA ASN A 528 18.93 33.26 -6.06
C ASN A 528 18.98 34.65 -6.73
N GLY A 529 17.87 35.39 -6.65
CA GLY A 529 17.70 36.66 -7.34
C GLY A 529 18.69 37.74 -6.88
N ARG A 530 19.19 37.63 -5.64
CA ARG A 530 20.11 38.58 -5.01
C ARG A 530 21.58 38.21 -5.24
N THR A 531 21.95 36.96 -4.97
CA THR A 531 23.35 36.52 -5.05
C THR A 531 23.75 36.10 -6.47
N LYS A 532 22.76 35.75 -7.31
CA LYS A 532 22.94 35.13 -8.62
C LYS A 532 23.57 33.73 -8.58
N GLU A 533 23.68 33.14 -7.40
CA GLU A 533 24.18 31.78 -7.21
C GLU A 533 23.06 30.76 -7.41
N VAL A 534 23.43 29.55 -7.82
CA VAL A 534 22.53 28.40 -7.89
C VAL A 534 22.46 27.75 -6.52
N GLU A 535 21.26 27.55 -6.02
CA GLU A 535 21.00 26.91 -4.73
C GLU A 535 20.03 25.75 -4.90
N HIS A 536 20.24 24.69 -4.11
CA HIS A 536 19.28 23.61 -3.92
C HIS A 536 18.62 23.77 -2.56
N ARG A 537 17.28 23.87 -2.53
CA ARG A 537 16.49 24.05 -1.32
C ARG A 537 15.42 22.98 -1.23
N HIS A 538 15.10 22.55 -0.01
CA HIS A 538 13.93 21.72 0.24
C HIS A 538 12.77 22.63 0.64
N VAL A 539 11.66 22.56 -0.10
CA VAL A 539 10.46 23.35 0.17
C VAL A 539 9.27 22.45 0.45
N PHE A 540 8.49 22.85 1.45
CA PHE A 540 7.20 22.20 1.69
C PHE A 540 6.16 22.75 0.72
N LEU A 541 5.70 21.89 -0.19
CA LEU A 541 4.64 22.22 -1.13
C LEU A 541 3.28 21.85 -0.50
N PRO A 542 2.28 22.75 -0.55
CA PRO A 542 0.91 22.38 -0.19
C PRO A 542 0.41 21.29 -1.15
N HIS A 543 -0.27 20.25 -0.63
CA HIS A 543 -0.72 19.10 -1.42
C HIS A 543 -1.52 19.55 -2.66
N THR A 544 -1.05 19.13 -3.83
CA THR A 544 -1.83 19.14 -5.07
C THR A 544 -2.39 17.75 -5.29
N PRO A 545 -3.69 17.60 -5.60
CA PRO A 545 -4.25 16.31 -5.99
C PRO A 545 -3.78 15.88 -7.39
N PRO A 546 -3.71 14.57 -7.67
CA PRO A 546 -3.24 14.02 -8.94
C PRO A 546 -4.26 14.06 -10.10
N ASP A 547 -5.34 14.83 -10.01
CA ASP A 547 -6.48 14.70 -10.94
C ASP A 547 -6.29 15.33 -12.33
N VAL A 548 -5.06 15.76 -12.65
CA VAL A 548 -4.61 15.80 -14.03
C VAL A 548 -3.22 15.19 -14.06
N ILE A 549 -3.11 13.90 -14.40
CA ILE A 549 -1.92 13.43 -15.10
C ILE A 549 -1.93 14.21 -16.42
N ALA A 550 -1.38 15.43 -16.40
CA ALA A 550 -1.10 16.13 -17.63
C ALA A 550 -0.03 15.28 -18.29
N GLU A 551 -0.30 14.72 -19.46
CA GLU A 551 0.75 14.14 -20.29
C GLU A 551 1.92 15.12 -20.30
N SER A 552 3.14 14.61 -20.07
CA SER A 552 4.34 15.43 -20.05
C SER A 552 4.32 16.34 -21.29
N PRO A 553 4.20 17.67 -21.15
CA PRO A 553 4.09 18.54 -22.31
C PRO A 553 5.34 18.36 -23.19
N GLU A 554 5.18 18.46 -24.51
CA GLU A 554 6.30 18.34 -25.45
C GLU A 554 7.48 19.22 -24.99
N GLY A 555 8.66 18.60 -24.85
CA GLY A 555 9.89 19.28 -24.45
C GLY A 555 10.30 19.17 -22.98
N VAL A 556 9.47 18.59 -22.09
CA VAL A 556 9.87 18.27 -20.71
C VAL A 556 10.80 17.04 -20.73
N GLU A 557 12.07 17.23 -20.35
CA GLU A 557 13.04 16.15 -20.17
C GLU A 557 13.30 15.98 -18.67
N SER A 558 13.23 14.74 -18.18
CA SER A 558 13.79 14.38 -16.88
C SER A 558 15.29 14.23 -17.05
N ILE A 559 16.07 15.10 -16.39
CA ILE A 559 17.54 14.97 -16.37
C ILE A 559 17.90 14.37 -15.02
N SER A 560 18.36 13.12 -15.02
CA SER A 560 18.97 12.51 -13.84
C SER A 560 20.32 13.20 -13.60
N ILE A 561 20.38 14.12 -12.64
CA ILE A 561 21.64 14.69 -12.17
C ILE A 561 22.31 13.61 -11.31
N THR A 562 23.39 13.02 -11.83
CA THR A 562 24.21 12.08 -11.06
C THR A 562 25.17 12.84 -10.14
N PRO A 563 25.71 12.22 -9.07
CA PRO A 563 26.77 12.84 -8.26
C PRO A 563 27.95 13.35 -9.09
N ALA A 564 28.30 12.66 -10.19
CA ALA A 564 29.34 13.08 -11.12
C ALA A 564 29.02 14.39 -11.88
N ASN A 565 27.74 14.73 -12.06
CA ASN A 565 27.32 16.02 -12.64
C ASN A 565 27.46 17.18 -11.63
N MET A 566 27.49 16.89 -10.34
CA MET A 566 27.68 17.89 -9.28
C MET A 566 29.17 18.18 -9.02
N GLU A 567 30.03 17.17 -9.15
CA GLU A 567 31.48 17.31 -8.95
C GLU A 567 32.17 18.14 -10.06
N SER A 568 31.54 18.27 -11.23
CA SER A 568 32.03 19.10 -12.35
C SER A 568 31.63 20.59 -12.27
N CYS A 569 30.87 21.01 -11.25
CA CYS A 569 30.54 22.42 -11.07
C CYS A 569 31.77 23.17 -10.53
N PRO A 570 32.31 24.17 -11.26
CA PRO A 570 33.31 25.05 -10.69
C PRO A 570 32.63 25.86 -9.59
N ILE A 571 33.00 25.59 -8.33
CA ILE A 571 32.61 26.40 -7.19
C ILE A 571 33.18 27.81 -7.44
N TRP A 572 32.30 28.77 -7.69
CA TRP A 572 32.61 30.20 -7.66
C TRP A 572 32.26 30.77 -6.29
#